data_AF-A0A344W2S3-F1
#
_entry.id   AF-A0A344W2S3-F1
#
_cell.length_a   1.000
_cell.length_b   1.000
_cell.length_c   1.000
_cell.angle_alpha   90.00
_cell.angle_beta   90.00
_cell.angle_gamma   90.00
#
_symmetry.space_group_name_H-M   'P 1'
#
loop_
_entity.id
_entity.type
_entity.pdbx_description
1 polymer ?
#
loop_
_entity_poly.entity_id
_entity_poly.type
_entity_poly.pdbx_seq_one_letter_code
_entity_poly.pdbx_strand_id
1 'polypeptide(L)'
;MSTPTPDLQGFAFYGDGHENSKQAVKVIQTGLWIGAVLAGLFGGMILAWPGATLLVIAVLLGLYFLIRGLVRLVVGIFAPGLTAGGRVLSIVLGILLIVVGIFAMRNPGTSLELLGILIGLSWILDGIATLIESGRAASRGFAIFAGIIGIVAGIVMLFVPLGGVAVLTMVAGIFLIALAVVQVIGAIVIGVQAKKAGI
;
A
#
# COMPACT_ATOMS: atom_id res chain seq x y z
N MET A 1 -27.58 47.80 32.86
CA MET A 1 -28.40 47.05 31.89
C MET A 1 -27.49 46.41 30.86
N SER A 2 -27.32 45.09 30.97
CA SER A 2 -26.98 44.13 29.90
C SER A 2 -26.89 42.76 30.60
N THR A 3 -27.98 42.01 30.62
CA THR A 3 -27.95 40.63 31.13
C THR A 3 -27.14 39.76 30.15
N PRO A 4 -26.30 38.83 30.64
CA PRO A 4 -25.58 37.90 29.77
C PRO A 4 -26.59 37.06 28.98
N THR A 5 -26.51 37.08 27.65
CA THR A 5 -27.17 36.10 26.81
C THR A 5 -26.59 34.72 27.11
N PRO A 6 -27.40 33.71 27.46
CA PRO A 6 -26.94 32.34 27.56
C PRO A 6 -26.30 31.94 26.23
N ASP A 7 -25.09 31.40 26.27
CA ASP A 7 -24.39 30.94 25.08
C ASP A 7 -25.07 29.66 24.56
N LEU A 8 -26.05 29.85 23.67
CA LEU A 8 -26.86 28.77 23.07
C LEU A 8 -26.05 27.89 22.10
N GLN A 9 -24.77 28.21 21.85
CA GLN A 9 -23.90 27.39 21.00
C GLN A 9 -23.58 26.02 21.63
N GLY A 10 -23.60 25.90 22.95
CA GLY A 10 -23.43 24.61 23.64
C GLY A 10 -24.64 23.67 23.52
N PHE A 11 -25.83 24.21 23.28
CA PHE A 11 -27.08 23.43 23.16
C PHE A 11 -27.42 23.03 21.72
N ALA A 12 -26.80 23.68 20.72
CA ALA A 12 -26.93 23.29 19.32
C ALA A 12 -26.24 21.94 18.99
N PHE A 13 -25.26 21.52 19.81
CA PHE A 13 -24.61 20.20 19.71
C PHE A 13 -25.32 19.07 20.49
N TYR A 14 -26.42 19.38 21.20
CA TYR A 14 -27.17 18.42 22.00
C TYR A 14 -28.62 18.20 21.49
N GLY A 15 -28.99 18.85 20.37
CA GLY A 15 -30.38 18.95 19.89
C GLY A 15 -30.81 17.93 18.82
N ASP A 16 -29.90 17.09 18.30
CA ASP A 16 -30.13 16.20 17.15
C ASP A 16 -29.53 14.79 17.35
N GLY A 17 -29.31 14.37 18.60
CA GLY A 17 -28.66 13.11 18.94
C GLY A 17 -29.26 11.85 18.29
N HIS A 18 -30.54 11.89 17.89
CA HIS A 18 -31.18 10.83 17.12
C HIS A 18 -30.78 10.80 15.64
N GLU A 19 -30.57 11.94 14.98
CA GLU A 19 -30.14 11.98 13.58
C GLU A 19 -28.65 11.65 13.45
N ASN A 20 -27.82 12.22 14.35
CA ASN A 20 -26.38 11.95 14.39
C ASN A 20 -26.06 10.49 14.76
N SER A 21 -26.82 9.86 15.66
CA SER A 21 -26.64 8.44 15.99
C SER A 21 -27.06 7.51 14.85
N LYS A 22 -28.17 7.79 14.16
CA LYS A 22 -28.60 7.06 12.95
C LYS A 22 -27.56 7.17 11.84
N GLN A 23 -27.02 8.35 11.61
CA GLN A 23 -25.98 8.58 10.61
C GLN A 23 -24.68 7.86 10.98
N ALA A 24 -24.25 7.90 12.24
CA ALA A 24 -23.08 7.18 12.71
C ALA A 24 -23.23 5.65 12.54
N VAL A 25 -24.38 5.09 12.94
CA VAL A 25 -24.71 3.67 12.73
C VAL A 25 -24.65 3.32 11.26
N LYS A 26 -25.28 4.12 10.39
CA LYS A 26 -25.34 3.87 8.95
C LYS A 26 -23.96 3.94 8.30
N VAL A 27 -23.11 4.88 8.71
CA VAL A 27 -21.72 5.00 8.22
C VAL A 27 -20.90 3.78 8.63
N ILE A 28 -20.95 3.38 9.92
CA ILE A 28 -20.23 2.20 10.40
C ILE A 28 -20.71 0.93 9.69
N GLN A 29 -22.03 0.75 9.57
CA GLN A 29 -22.63 -0.41 8.92
C GLN A 29 -22.29 -0.45 7.42
N THR A 30 -22.34 0.69 6.72
CA THR A 30 -21.95 0.78 5.30
C THR A 30 -20.48 0.44 5.12
N GLY A 31 -19.61 0.95 6.00
CA GLY A 31 -18.19 0.60 6.02
C GLY A 31 -17.94 -0.89 6.18
N LEU A 32 -18.66 -1.55 7.11
CA LEU A 32 -18.55 -2.99 7.33
C LEU A 32 -19.04 -3.81 6.13
N TRP A 33 -20.11 -3.40 5.46
CA TRP A 33 -20.58 -4.08 4.24
C TRP A 33 -19.58 -3.96 3.09
N ILE A 34 -19.05 -2.75 2.87
CA ILE A 34 -18.04 -2.51 1.83
C ILE A 34 -16.79 -3.35 2.14
N GLY A 35 -16.31 -3.31 3.38
CA GLY A 35 -15.13 -4.08 3.78
C GLY A 35 -15.35 -5.60 3.71
N ALA A 36 -16.55 -6.09 4.00
CA ALA A 36 -16.90 -7.50 3.85
C ALA A 36 -16.86 -7.96 2.39
N VAL A 37 -17.46 -7.18 1.48
CA VAL A 37 -17.48 -7.49 0.04
C VAL A 37 -16.06 -7.48 -0.52
N LEU A 38 -15.28 -6.44 -0.21
CA LEU A 38 -13.89 -6.35 -0.66
C LEU A 38 -13.05 -7.50 -0.13
N ALA A 39 -13.08 -7.76 1.18
CA ALA A 39 -12.31 -8.85 1.78
C ALA A 39 -12.71 -10.22 1.23
N GLY A 40 -14.00 -10.45 0.99
CA GLY A 40 -14.51 -11.68 0.38
C GLY A 40 -14.04 -11.86 -1.06
N LEU A 41 -14.12 -10.81 -1.88
CA LEU A 41 -13.65 -10.83 -3.27
C LEU A 41 -12.15 -11.10 -3.36
N PHE A 42 -11.34 -10.34 -2.62
CA PHE A 42 -9.89 -10.51 -2.63
C PHE A 42 -9.47 -11.86 -2.04
N GLY A 43 -10.05 -12.28 -0.92
CA GLY A 43 -9.78 -13.59 -0.33
C GLY A 43 -10.15 -14.74 -1.27
N GLY A 44 -11.30 -14.64 -1.94
CA GLY A 44 -11.76 -15.63 -2.92
C GLY A 44 -10.85 -15.70 -4.15
N MET A 45 -10.45 -14.55 -4.70
CA MET A 45 -9.51 -14.50 -5.83
C MET A 45 -8.16 -15.14 -5.49
N ILE A 46 -7.61 -14.81 -4.31
CA ILE A 46 -6.34 -15.34 -3.83
C ILE A 46 -6.41 -16.87 -3.67
N LEU A 47 -7.48 -17.38 -3.05
CA LEU A 47 -7.59 -18.81 -2.76
C LEU A 47 -7.89 -19.65 -4.00
N ALA A 48 -8.70 -19.15 -4.91
CA ALA A 48 -9.01 -19.90 -6.11
C ALA A 48 -7.84 -19.88 -7.12
N TRP A 49 -7.00 -18.83 -7.12
CA TRP A 49 -5.94 -18.62 -8.12
C TRP A 49 -4.68 -18.00 -7.50
N PRO A 50 -3.98 -18.69 -6.59
CA PRO A 50 -2.78 -18.13 -5.94
C PRO A 50 -1.70 -17.81 -6.97
N GLY A 51 -1.48 -18.70 -7.95
CA GLY A 51 -0.51 -18.49 -9.03
C GLY A 51 -0.84 -17.34 -9.96
N ALA A 52 -2.11 -17.17 -10.37
CA ALA A 52 -2.50 -16.09 -11.26
C ALA A 52 -2.43 -14.72 -10.55
N THR A 53 -2.77 -14.67 -9.27
CA THR A 53 -2.66 -13.44 -8.46
C THR A 53 -1.20 -12.97 -8.38
N LEU A 54 -0.27 -13.89 -8.17
CA LEU A 54 1.17 -13.62 -8.20
C LEU A 54 1.61 -13.10 -9.57
N LEU A 55 1.13 -13.70 -10.66
CA LEU A 55 1.44 -13.25 -12.02
C LEU A 55 0.97 -11.80 -12.25
N VAL A 56 -0.27 -11.47 -11.86
CA VAL A 56 -0.79 -10.10 -11.96
C VAL A 56 0.08 -9.11 -11.20
N ILE A 57 0.45 -9.45 -9.95
CA ILE A 57 1.36 -8.62 -9.13
C ILE A 57 2.72 -8.45 -9.83
N ALA A 58 3.27 -9.52 -10.42
CA ALA A 58 4.55 -9.49 -11.13
C ALA A 58 4.51 -8.58 -12.36
N VAL A 59 3.43 -8.62 -13.13
CA VAL A 59 3.24 -7.75 -14.31
C VAL A 59 3.10 -6.29 -13.89
N LEU A 60 2.30 -6.01 -12.84
CA LEU A 60 2.14 -4.65 -12.32
C LEU A 60 3.46 -4.09 -11.78
N LEU A 61 4.23 -4.89 -11.05
CA LEU A 61 5.56 -4.51 -10.57
C LEU A 61 6.55 -4.32 -11.72
N GLY A 62 6.55 -5.21 -12.72
CA GLY A 62 7.37 -5.06 -13.92
C GLY A 62 7.10 -3.75 -14.65
N LEU A 63 5.82 -3.41 -14.84
CA LEU A 63 5.39 -2.15 -15.44
C LEU A 63 5.82 -0.94 -14.59
N TYR A 64 5.67 -1.03 -13.28
CA TYR A 64 6.16 -0.02 -12.36
C TYR A 64 7.67 0.22 -12.53
N PHE A 65 8.50 -0.83 -12.63
CA PHE A 65 9.94 -0.67 -12.87
C PHE A 65 10.28 -0.06 -14.21
N LEU A 66 9.55 -0.40 -15.27
CA LEU A 66 9.75 0.20 -16.57
C LEU A 66 9.51 1.71 -16.52
N ILE A 67 8.38 2.13 -15.94
CA ILE A 67 8.03 3.55 -15.80
C ILE A 67 9.09 4.26 -14.95
N ARG A 68 9.46 3.68 -13.82
CA ARG A 68 10.41 4.27 -12.88
C ARG A 68 11.82 4.35 -13.45
N GLY A 69 12.27 3.32 -14.15
CA GLY A 69 13.54 3.28 -14.84
C GLY A 69 13.62 4.31 -15.96
N LEU A 70 12.53 4.47 -16.72
CA LEU A 70 12.42 5.49 -17.77
C LEU A 70 12.48 6.91 -17.17
N VAL A 71 11.72 7.18 -16.10
CA VAL A 71 11.79 8.47 -15.40
C VAL A 71 13.23 8.76 -14.96
N ARG A 72 13.93 7.76 -14.41
CA ARG A 72 15.30 7.93 -13.92
C ARG A 72 16.30 8.19 -15.05
N LEU A 73 16.12 7.56 -16.20
CA LEU A 73 16.88 7.86 -17.42
C LEU A 73 16.65 9.31 -17.88
N VAL A 74 15.39 9.73 -17.97
CA VAL A 74 15.03 11.10 -18.39
C VAL A 74 15.65 12.12 -17.42
N VAL A 75 15.56 11.89 -16.12
CA VAL A 75 16.16 12.76 -15.10
C VAL A 75 17.70 12.78 -15.24
N GLY A 76 18.34 11.63 -15.40
CA GLY A 76 19.79 11.54 -15.55
C GLY A 76 20.33 12.27 -16.79
N ILE A 77 19.58 12.26 -17.89
CA ILE A 77 19.97 12.90 -19.16
C ILE A 77 19.63 14.39 -19.16
N PHE A 78 18.41 14.76 -18.75
CA PHE A 78 17.86 16.09 -18.99
C PHE A 78 17.84 17.01 -17.76
N ALA A 79 17.97 16.51 -16.53
CA ALA A 79 17.81 17.37 -15.36
C ALA A 79 19.01 18.34 -15.18
N PRO A 80 18.76 19.66 -15.15
CA PRO A 80 19.77 20.65 -14.80
C PRO A 80 19.99 20.65 -13.28
N GLY A 81 21.25 20.64 -12.84
CA GLY A 81 21.61 20.71 -11.43
C GLY A 81 21.92 19.39 -10.73
N LEU A 82 21.99 18.27 -11.45
CA LEU A 82 22.58 17.03 -10.96
C LEU A 82 24.11 17.11 -11.01
N THR A 83 24.77 16.62 -9.95
CA THR A 83 26.22 16.37 -9.98
C THR A 83 26.54 15.30 -11.02
N ALA A 84 27.77 15.28 -11.56
CA ALA A 84 28.19 14.26 -12.54
C ALA A 84 27.92 12.83 -12.04
N GLY A 85 28.19 12.56 -10.75
CA GLY A 85 27.89 11.28 -10.11
C GLY A 85 26.40 10.98 -10.01
N GLY A 86 25.56 11.98 -9.69
CA GLY A 86 24.10 11.83 -9.64
C GLY A 86 23.51 11.47 -11.01
N ARG A 87 24.04 12.05 -12.09
CA ARG A 87 23.62 11.72 -13.47
C ARG A 87 23.97 10.28 -13.86
N VAL A 88 25.24 9.90 -13.72
CA VAL A 88 25.71 8.55 -14.07
C VAL A 88 24.92 7.50 -13.33
N LEU A 89 24.71 7.68 -12.02
CA LEU A 89 23.94 6.73 -11.26
C LEU A 89 22.47 6.69 -11.69
N SER A 90 21.83 7.83 -11.94
CA SER A 90 20.43 7.86 -12.37
C SER A 90 20.24 7.09 -13.68
N ILE A 91 21.20 7.21 -14.60
CA ILE A 91 21.23 6.46 -15.85
C ILE A 91 21.44 4.96 -15.60
N VAL A 92 22.46 4.59 -14.81
CA VAL A 92 22.77 3.18 -14.51
C VAL A 92 21.61 2.49 -13.80
N LEU A 93 21.04 3.12 -12.78
CA LEU A 93 19.90 2.57 -12.04
C LEU A 93 18.63 2.57 -12.91
N GLY A 94 18.47 3.53 -13.82
CA GLY A 94 17.39 3.53 -14.80
C GLY A 94 17.47 2.34 -15.76
N ILE A 95 18.66 2.06 -16.30
CA ILE A 95 18.90 0.88 -17.15
C ILE A 95 18.66 -0.41 -16.38
N LEU A 96 19.19 -0.53 -15.16
CA LEU A 96 18.97 -1.70 -14.30
C LEU A 96 17.47 -1.96 -14.10
N LEU A 97 16.70 -0.94 -13.73
CA LEU A 97 15.26 -1.05 -13.54
C LEU A 97 14.53 -1.51 -14.81
N ILE A 98 14.94 -1.01 -15.99
CA ILE A 98 14.34 -1.42 -17.26
C ILE A 98 14.64 -2.90 -17.57
N VAL A 99 15.89 -3.33 -17.45
CA VAL A 99 16.29 -4.72 -17.69
C VAL A 99 15.50 -5.67 -16.78
N VAL A 100 15.40 -5.29 -15.51
CA VAL A 100 14.68 -6.02 -14.46
C VAL A 100 13.18 -6.10 -14.78
N GLY A 101 12.56 -4.98 -15.20
CA GLY A 101 11.16 -4.95 -15.63
C GLY A 101 10.89 -5.79 -16.88
N ILE A 102 11.78 -5.78 -17.88
CA ILE A 102 11.65 -6.62 -19.08
C ILE A 102 11.76 -8.10 -18.71
N PHE A 103 12.72 -8.46 -17.85
CA PHE A 103 12.91 -9.83 -17.40
C PHE A 103 11.68 -10.37 -16.64
N ALA A 104 11.05 -9.52 -15.83
CA ALA A 104 9.78 -9.81 -15.16
C ALA A 104 8.65 -10.17 -16.14
N MET A 105 8.51 -9.41 -17.23
CA MET A 105 7.44 -9.61 -18.21
C MET A 105 7.70 -10.80 -19.15
N ARG A 106 8.97 -11.13 -19.40
CA ARG A 106 9.36 -12.22 -20.30
C ARG A 106 9.26 -13.61 -19.66
N ASN A 107 9.43 -13.71 -18.35
CA ASN A 107 9.42 -14.98 -17.61
C ASN A 107 8.30 -15.01 -16.54
N PRO A 108 7.02 -14.92 -16.92
CA PRO A 108 5.92 -14.95 -15.95
C PRO A 108 5.78 -16.32 -15.26
N GLY A 109 6.32 -17.40 -15.85
CA GLY A 109 6.24 -18.75 -15.26
C GLY A 109 7.04 -18.91 -13.96
N THR A 110 8.12 -18.15 -13.78
CA THR A 110 8.97 -18.17 -12.57
C THR A 110 8.55 -17.04 -11.61
N SER A 111 7.23 -16.87 -11.45
CA SER A 111 6.63 -15.69 -10.81
C SER A 111 7.13 -15.40 -9.40
N LEU A 112 7.26 -16.42 -8.54
CA LEU A 112 7.57 -16.21 -7.12
C LEU A 112 9.02 -15.77 -6.88
N GLU A 113 9.96 -16.45 -7.54
CA GLU A 113 11.40 -16.16 -7.37
C GLU A 113 11.77 -14.82 -7.98
N LEU A 114 11.26 -14.54 -9.18
CA LEU A 114 11.43 -13.22 -9.77
C LEU A 114 10.82 -12.14 -8.89
N LEU A 115 9.57 -12.30 -8.43
CA LEU A 115 8.92 -11.29 -7.59
C LEU A 115 9.74 -10.87 -6.38
N GLY A 116 10.32 -11.84 -5.66
CA GLY A 116 11.18 -11.53 -4.51
C GLY A 116 12.42 -10.74 -4.90
N ILE A 117 13.09 -11.17 -5.97
CA ILE A 117 14.27 -10.48 -6.50
C ILE A 117 13.91 -9.06 -6.94
N LEU A 118 12.80 -8.90 -7.66
CA LEU A 118 12.28 -7.63 -8.14
C LEU A 118 12.03 -6.68 -6.96
N ILE A 119 11.23 -7.12 -5.99
CA ILE A 119 10.87 -6.31 -4.81
C ILE A 119 12.13 -5.94 -4.01
N GLY A 120 13.01 -6.91 -3.74
CA GLY A 120 14.25 -6.66 -3.01
C GLY A 120 15.15 -5.65 -3.71
N LEU A 121 15.35 -5.81 -5.02
CA LEU A 121 16.16 -4.89 -5.81
C LEU A 121 15.53 -3.48 -5.84
N SER A 122 14.20 -3.39 -5.89
CA SER A 122 13.48 -2.11 -5.83
C SER A 122 13.83 -1.32 -4.60
N TRP A 123 13.71 -1.95 -3.44
CA TRP A 123 13.98 -1.33 -2.14
C TRP A 123 15.44 -0.93 -1.99
N ILE A 124 16.37 -1.74 -2.54
CA ILE A 124 17.79 -1.36 -2.61
C ILE A 124 17.96 -0.10 -3.47
N LEU A 125 17.39 -0.09 -4.67
CA LEU A 125 17.52 1.01 -5.62
C LEU A 125 16.86 2.30 -5.12
N ASP A 126 15.77 2.17 -4.36
CA ASP A 126 15.08 3.25 -3.67
C ASP A 126 15.88 3.79 -2.49
N GLY A 127 16.44 2.90 -1.68
CA GLY A 127 17.28 3.29 -0.56
C GLY A 127 18.53 4.04 -1.02
N ILE A 128 19.16 3.58 -2.11
CA ILE A 128 20.27 4.28 -2.77
C ILE A 128 19.82 5.65 -3.29
N ALA A 129 18.66 5.73 -3.96
CA ALA A 129 18.11 7.01 -4.44
C ALA A 129 17.94 8.01 -3.29
N THR A 130 17.27 7.56 -2.23
CA THR A 130 16.97 8.35 -1.04
C THR A 130 18.24 8.85 -0.35
N LEU A 131 19.29 8.02 -0.28
CA LEU A 131 20.58 8.43 0.29
C LEU A 131 21.24 9.56 -0.49
N ILE A 132 21.09 9.57 -1.82
CA ILE A 132 21.74 10.55 -2.69
C ILE A 132 20.96 11.85 -2.69
N GLU A 133 19.64 11.75 -2.69
CA GLU A 133 18.72 12.88 -2.61
C GLU A 133 18.68 13.48 -1.19
N SER A 134 19.21 12.78 -0.18
CA SER A 134 19.26 13.22 1.22
C SER A 134 19.89 14.59 1.40
N GLY A 135 20.86 14.97 0.55
CA GLY A 135 21.52 16.28 0.60
C GLY A 135 20.59 17.45 0.26
N ARG A 136 19.46 17.19 -0.42
CA ARG A 136 18.43 18.17 -0.78
C ARG A 136 17.13 17.97 0.02
N ALA A 137 17.08 16.97 0.90
CA ALA A 137 15.91 16.66 1.70
C ALA A 137 15.74 17.63 2.87
N ALA A 138 14.49 17.96 3.21
CA ALA A 138 14.16 18.84 4.34
C ALA A 138 14.76 18.33 5.68
N SER A 139 14.84 17.01 5.85
CA SER A 139 15.49 16.36 7.00
C SER A 139 16.55 15.35 6.54
N ARG A 140 17.77 15.84 6.33
CA ARG A 140 18.89 15.01 5.85
C ARG A 140 19.12 13.75 6.67
N GLY A 141 19.08 13.84 8.00
CA GLY A 141 19.26 12.69 8.89
C GLY A 141 18.19 11.61 8.73
N PHE A 142 16.92 12.03 8.56
CA PHE A 142 15.81 11.10 8.34
C PHE A 142 15.89 10.44 6.96
N ALA A 143 16.23 11.20 5.92
CA ALA A 143 16.42 10.65 4.58
C ALA A 143 17.56 9.61 4.54
N ILE A 144 18.68 9.87 5.24
CA ILE A 144 19.78 8.90 5.36
C ILE A 144 19.31 7.63 6.06
N PHE A 145 18.61 7.78 7.19
CA PHE A 145 18.08 6.65 7.94
C PHE A 145 17.09 5.81 7.12
N ALA A 146 16.12 6.46 6.45
CA ALA A 146 15.15 5.81 5.58
C ALA A 146 15.83 5.09 4.40
N GLY A 147 16.86 5.71 3.81
CA GLY A 147 17.62 5.12 2.72
C GLY A 147 18.39 3.86 3.15
N ILE A 148 19.03 3.88 4.32
CA ILE A 148 19.68 2.68 4.89
C ILE A 148 18.65 1.57 5.15
N ILE A 149 17.52 1.91 5.76
CA ILE A 149 16.43 0.95 5.99
C ILE A 149 15.96 0.33 4.68
N GLY A 150 15.75 1.14 3.64
CA GLY A 150 15.35 0.65 2.32
C GLY A 150 16.35 -0.35 1.74
N ILE A 151 17.65 -0.04 1.81
CA ILE A 151 18.70 -0.97 1.35
C ILE A 151 18.67 -2.26 2.16
N VAL A 152 18.66 -2.17 3.49
CA VAL A 152 18.66 -3.36 4.36
C VAL A 152 17.42 -4.21 4.12
N ALA A 153 16.24 -3.58 4.05
CA ALA A 153 14.98 -4.26 3.76
C ALA A 153 15.05 -5.00 2.42
N GLY A 154 15.61 -4.35 1.39
CA GLY A 154 15.77 -4.97 0.09
C GLY A 154 16.77 -6.12 0.08
N ILE A 155 17.91 -6.00 0.76
CA ILE A 155 18.88 -7.10 0.95
C ILE A 155 18.21 -8.27 1.66
N VAL A 156 17.55 -8.02 2.79
CA VAL A 156 16.83 -9.06 3.54
C VAL A 156 15.84 -9.78 2.63
N MET A 157 15.06 -9.03 1.84
CA MET A 157 14.08 -9.59 0.90
C MET A 157 14.71 -10.53 -0.13
N LEU A 158 15.93 -10.25 -0.61
CA LEU A 158 16.64 -11.14 -1.55
C LEU A 158 16.98 -12.51 -0.95
N PHE A 159 17.12 -12.59 0.37
CA PHE A 159 17.42 -13.83 1.09
C PHE A 159 16.19 -14.51 1.69
N VAL A 160 14.99 -13.92 1.53
CA VAL A 160 13.74 -14.53 2.01
C VAL A 160 13.37 -15.70 1.08
N PRO A 161 13.13 -16.91 1.61
CA PRO A 161 12.70 -18.05 0.81
C PRO A 161 11.28 -17.82 0.27
N LEU A 162 11.17 -17.68 -1.05
CA LEU A 162 9.93 -17.26 -1.73
C LEU A 162 8.85 -18.34 -1.76
N GLY A 163 9.22 -19.60 -1.49
CA GLY A 163 8.26 -20.66 -1.19
C GLY A 163 7.37 -20.35 0.01
N GLY A 164 7.87 -19.59 0.99
CA GLY A 164 7.08 -19.10 2.13
C GLY A 164 6.03 -18.06 1.72
N VAL A 165 6.28 -17.28 0.67
CA VAL A 165 5.35 -16.22 0.21
C VAL A 165 4.05 -16.83 -0.32
N ALA A 166 4.12 -17.96 -1.02
CA ALA A 166 2.92 -18.67 -1.48
C ALA A 166 2.05 -19.12 -0.29
N VAL A 167 2.68 -19.73 0.73
CA VAL A 167 1.99 -20.17 1.95
C VAL A 167 1.38 -18.97 2.69
N LEU A 168 2.15 -17.89 2.87
CA LEU A 168 1.67 -16.66 3.50
C LEU A 168 0.54 -16.01 2.72
N THR A 169 0.57 -16.07 1.38
CA THR A 169 -0.50 -15.56 0.51
C THR A 169 -1.78 -16.38 0.69
N MET A 170 -1.69 -17.71 0.77
CA MET A 170 -2.84 -18.56 1.07
C MET A 170 -3.39 -18.29 2.47
N VAL A 171 -2.52 -18.17 3.46
CA VAL A 171 -2.90 -17.81 4.83
C VAL A 171 -3.61 -16.45 4.83
N ALA A 172 -3.06 -15.43 4.17
CA ALA A 172 -3.70 -14.12 4.03
C ALA A 172 -5.07 -14.22 3.36
N GLY A 173 -5.22 -15.04 2.33
CA GLY A 173 -6.52 -15.33 1.69
C GLY A 173 -7.54 -15.90 2.68
N ILE A 174 -7.14 -16.89 3.49
CA ILE A 174 -8.01 -17.47 4.54
C ILE A 174 -8.40 -16.39 5.56
N PHE A 175 -7.45 -15.58 6.02
CA PHE A 175 -7.72 -14.48 6.95
C PHE A 175 -8.67 -13.44 6.36
N LEU A 176 -8.56 -13.11 5.07
CA LEU A 176 -9.48 -12.19 4.40
C LEU A 176 -10.91 -12.75 4.34
N ILE A 177 -11.07 -14.05 4.08
CA ILE A 177 -12.39 -14.70 4.16
C ILE A 177 -12.94 -14.66 5.58
N ALA A 178 -12.12 -14.95 6.60
CA ALA A 178 -12.55 -14.86 7.99
C ALA A 178 -12.96 -13.42 8.37
N LEU A 179 -12.20 -12.41 7.94
CA LEU A 179 -12.53 -11.00 8.12
C LEU A 179 -13.83 -10.62 7.40
N ALA A 180 -14.08 -11.15 6.22
CA ALA A 180 -15.34 -10.92 5.51
C ALA A 180 -16.53 -11.44 6.33
N VAL A 181 -16.44 -12.66 6.88
CA VAL A 181 -17.48 -13.25 7.73
C VAL A 181 -17.71 -12.40 8.98
N VAL A 182 -16.65 -12.00 9.67
CA VAL A 182 -16.75 -11.16 10.88
C VAL A 182 -17.41 -9.82 10.57
N GLN A 183 -17.06 -9.19 9.45
CA GLN A 183 -17.65 -7.90 9.04
C GLN A 183 -19.13 -8.03 8.68
N VAL A 184 -19.55 -9.11 8.01
CA VAL A 184 -20.97 -9.40 7.76
C VAL A 184 -21.72 -9.54 9.09
N ILE A 185 -21.19 -10.32 10.03
CA ILE A 185 -21.81 -10.49 11.36
C ILE A 185 -21.90 -9.13 12.07
N GLY A 186 -20.82 -8.34 12.07
CA GLY A 186 -20.79 -7.01 12.66
C GLY A 186 -21.85 -6.08 12.05
N ALA A 187 -22.00 -6.08 10.73
CA ALA A 187 -22.98 -5.25 10.04
C ALA A 187 -24.43 -5.66 10.37
N ILE A 188 -24.69 -6.96 10.54
CA ILE A 188 -26.00 -7.48 10.96
C ILE A 188 -26.28 -7.12 12.42
N VAL A 189 -25.32 -7.35 13.32
CA VAL A 189 -25.47 -7.09 14.76
C VAL A 189 -25.74 -5.60 15.01
N ILE A 190 -24.99 -4.70 14.37
CA ILE A 190 -25.21 -3.25 14.48
C ILE A 190 -26.60 -2.87 13.96
N GLY A 191 -27.03 -3.44 12.82
CA GLY A 191 -28.37 -3.20 12.29
C GLY A 191 -29.49 -3.67 13.22
N VAL A 192 -29.33 -4.83 13.86
CA VAL A 192 -30.28 -5.36 14.84
C VAL A 192 -30.32 -4.49 16.10
N GLN A 193 -29.17 -4.04 16.60
CA GLN A 193 -29.09 -3.18 17.78
C GLN A 193 -29.71 -1.79 17.53
N ALA A 194 -29.46 -1.19 16.37
CA ALA A 194 -30.07 0.08 15.98
C ALA A 194 -31.61 -0.02 15.96
N LYS A 195 -32.14 -1.08 15.32
CA LYS A 195 -33.57 -1.36 15.29
C LYS A 195 -34.19 -1.52 16.69
N LYS A 196 -33.47 -2.17 17.63
CA LYS A 196 -33.92 -2.31 19.03
C LYS A 196 -33.86 -1.00 19.82
N ALA A 197 -32.89 -0.14 19.52
CA ALA A 197 -32.70 1.15 20.16
C ALA A 197 -33.62 2.26 19.61
N GLY A 198 -34.46 1.97 18.60
CA GLY A 198 -35.39 2.94 18.01
C GLY A 198 -34.73 4.00 17.15
N ILE A 199 -33.45 3.80 16.78
CA ILE A 199 -32.68 4.64 15.86
C ILE A 199 -32.64 4.00 14.48
#